data_AF-A0A971C270-F1
#
_entry.id   AF-A0A971C270-F1
#
_cell.length_a   1.000
_cell.length_b   1.000
_cell.length_c   1.000
_cell.angle_alpha   90.00
_cell.angle_beta   90.00
_cell.angle_gamma   90.00
#
_symmetry.space_group_name_H-M   'P 1'
#
loop_
_entity.id
_entity.type
_entity.pdbx_description
1 polymer ?
#
loop_
_entity_poly.entity_id
_entity_poly.type
_entity_poly.pdbx_seq_one_letter_code
_entity_poly.pdbx_strand_id
1 'polypeptide(L)'
;MRSRTLVALAVLALLVAACGRSQPDPTSTPVPTATTTPTVAPAAATPTLAPLPTGTQPAFVSPISPIPYAHRGIPLDSGRSASALTWYNLAEEAAHAWYPEAQFLGIAPSFIMERNLPFLPSQAGWFYRFGRAEDALEFYIQVANGTISGSTEAEAIGEREQPVPVDLAAVALDSDDVRALYLATPEGEGTPDSELDYTLAYDTNLGGPVWWVWNVALSDEAPVLAVDAATGDTVPME
;
A
#
# COMPACT_ATOMS: atom_id res chain seq x y z
N MET A 1 5.29 -1.01 -58.89
CA MET A 1 4.45 -0.67 -57.71
C MET A 1 5.36 -0.22 -56.56
N ARG A 2 5.83 1.02 -56.58
CA ARG A 2 6.65 1.65 -55.52
C ARG A 2 6.41 3.16 -55.59
N SER A 3 5.31 3.65 -55.02
CA SER A 3 4.99 5.10 -55.01
C SER A 3 3.85 5.43 -54.04
N ARG A 4 3.91 4.98 -52.78
CA ARG A 4 2.95 5.43 -51.74
C ARG A 4 3.55 5.67 -50.35
N THR A 5 4.87 5.52 -50.18
CA THR A 5 5.52 5.55 -48.84
C THR A 5 6.26 6.86 -48.54
N LEU A 6 5.96 7.96 -49.23
CA LEU A 6 6.71 9.22 -49.12
C LEU A 6 5.88 10.46 -48.72
N VAL A 7 4.58 10.32 -48.47
CA VAL A 7 3.69 11.47 -48.16
C VAL A 7 3.39 11.62 -46.66
N ALA A 8 3.62 10.58 -45.84
CA ALA A 8 3.29 10.64 -44.41
C ALA A 8 4.35 11.35 -43.53
N LEU A 9 5.57 11.61 -44.03
CA LEU A 9 6.63 12.26 -43.24
C LEU A 9 6.62 13.80 -43.27
N ALA A 10 5.81 14.43 -44.14
CA ALA A 10 5.81 15.89 -44.31
C ALA A 10 4.85 16.63 -43.35
N VAL A 11 3.96 15.92 -42.64
CA VAL A 11 2.99 16.53 -41.71
C VAL A 11 3.57 16.64 -40.28
N LEU A 12 4.64 15.92 -39.97
CA LEU A 12 5.24 15.90 -38.62
C LEU A 12 6.24 17.05 -38.36
N ALA A 13 6.58 17.86 -39.38
CA ALA A 13 7.56 18.95 -39.24
C ALA A 13 6.95 20.35 -39.07
N LEU A 14 5.61 20.50 -39.13
CA LEU A 14 4.95 21.82 -39.08
C LEU A 14 4.22 22.14 -37.75
N LEU A 15 4.26 21.26 -36.75
CA LEU A 15 3.63 21.49 -35.43
C LEU A 15 4.62 21.95 -34.34
N VAL A 16 5.89 22.22 -34.68
CA VAL A 16 6.94 22.65 -33.72
C VAL A 16 7.13 24.18 -33.70
N ALA A 17 6.23 24.97 -34.30
CA ALA A 17 6.43 26.42 -34.46
C ALA A 17 5.20 27.26 -34.07
N ALA A 18 4.66 27.08 -32.86
CA ALA A 18 3.71 28.05 -32.29
C ALA A 18 3.55 27.90 -30.76
N CYS A 19 4.61 28.15 -29.99
CA CYS A 19 4.49 28.63 -28.59
C CYS A 19 5.80 29.27 -28.13
N GLY A 20 6.27 30.25 -28.91
CA GLY A 20 7.21 31.25 -28.44
C GLY A 20 6.43 32.44 -27.90
N ARG A 21 6.47 32.68 -26.58
CA ARG A 21 6.28 34.02 -26.01
C ARG A 21 6.85 34.13 -24.59
N SER A 22 7.91 34.95 -24.52
CA SER A 22 8.11 36.02 -23.54
C SER A 22 8.41 35.66 -22.09
N GLN A 23 9.72 35.60 -21.84
CA GLN A 23 10.39 35.93 -20.59
C GLN A 23 10.00 37.33 -20.06
N PRO A 24 9.77 37.48 -18.75
CA PRO A 24 10.12 38.69 -18.02
C PRO A 24 11.40 38.46 -17.22
N ASP A 25 12.38 39.34 -17.44
CA ASP A 25 13.60 39.43 -16.65
C ASP A 25 13.28 39.61 -15.16
N PRO A 26 14.03 38.97 -14.23
CA PRO A 26 13.99 39.34 -12.84
C PRO A 26 14.58 40.75 -12.70
N THR A 27 13.73 41.69 -12.28
CA THR A 27 14.16 43.02 -11.85
C THR A 27 15.09 42.84 -10.64
N SER A 28 16.39 42.83 -10.88
CA SER A 28 17.42 42.97 -9.85
C SER A 28 17.46 44.44 -9.44
N THR A 29 16.74 44.77 -8.38
CA THR A 29 16.88 46.06 -7.69
C THR A 29 18.31 46.18 -7.17
N PRO A 30 19.08 47.22 -7.52
CA PRO A 30 20.36 47.47 -6.88
C PRO A 30 20.09 47.90 -5.43
N VAL A 31 20.44 47.03 -4.49
CA VAL A 31 20.49 47.38 -3.07
C VAL A 31 21.61 48.40 -2.90
N PRO A 32 21.35 49.59 -2.32
CA PRO A 32 22.41 50.55 -2.05
C PRO A 32 23.39 49.97 -1.04
N THR A 33 24.67 49.97 -1.41
CA THR A 33 25.80 49.72 -0.49
C THR A 33 25.90 50.89 0.49
N ALA A 34 25.21 50.77 1.62
CA ALA A 34 25.49 51.60 2.78
C ALA A 34 26.64 50.94 3.57
N THR A 35 27.83 51.51 3.43
CA THR A 35 28.93 51.29 4.38
C THR A 35 28.53 51.92 5.70
N THR A 36 27.93 51.13 6.58
CA THR A 36 27.81 51.45 8.00
C THR A 36 28.53 50.36 8.76
N THR A 37 29.69 50.73 9.30
CA THR A 37 30.38 49.98 10.36
C THR A 37 29.35 49.69 11.45
N PRO A 38 29.05 48.42 11.80
CA PRO A 38 28.18 48.16 12.92
C PRO A 38 28.90 48.65 14.19
N THR A 39 28.41 49.74 14.76
CA THR A 39 28.61 50.02 16.17
C THR A 39 28.03 48.82 16.91
N VAL A 40 28.90 48.07 17.59
CA VAL A 40 28.49 46.95 18.44
C VAL A 40 27.61 47.53 19.54
N ALA A 41 26.29 47.43 19.36
CA ALA A 41 25.35 47.56 20.44
C ALA A 41 25.62 46.41 21.44
N PRO A 42 25.57 46.65 22.76
CA PRO A 42 25.73 45.56 23.72
C PRO A 42 24.70 44.48 23.39
N ALA A 43 25.17 43.24 23.26
CA ALA A 43 24.30 42.09 23.07
C ALA A 43 23.18 42.15 24.13
N ALA A 44 21.93 42.35 23.69
CA ALA A 44 20.79 42.13 24.54
C ALA A 44 20.84 40.66 24.95
N ALA A 45 20.94 40.41 26.26
CA ALA A 45 20.99 39.07 26.81
C ALA A 45 19.82 38.27 26.24
N THR A 46 20.13 37.19 25.50
CA THR A 46 19.15 36.18 25.14
C THR A 46 18.46 35.74 26.44
N PRO A 47 17.12 35.83 26.55
CA PRO A 47 16.44 35.30 27.73
C PRO A 47 16.80 33.83 27.80
N THR A 48 17.53 33.46 28.85
CA THR A 48 17.77 32.06 29.16
C THR A 48 16.41 31.47 29.46
N LEU A 49 15.89 30.63 28.55
CA LEU A 49 14.68 29.87 28.79
C LEU A 49 14.92 29.09 30.09
N ALA A 50 14.12 29.38 31.11
CA ALA A 50 14.14 28.62 32.34
C ALA A 50 13.95 27.14 31.97
N PRO A 51 14.75 26.21 32.54
CA PRO A 51 14.52 24.79 32.34
C PRO A 51 13.07 24.49 32.72
N LEU A 52 12.35 23.76 31.86
CA LEU A 52 11.01 23.30 32.20
C LEU A 52 11.08 22.65 33.59
N PRO A 53 10.13 22.94 34.50
CA PRO A 53 10.12 22.31 35.81
C PRO A 53 10.10 20.80 35.60
N THR A 54 11.13 20.11 36.11
CA THR A 54 11.20 18.66 36.20
C THR A 54 10.17 18.19 37.23
N GLY A 55 8.89 18.40 36.95
CA GLY A 55 7.82 17.73 37.66
C GLY A 55 8.00 16.25 37.43
N THR A 56 7.92 15.45 38.49
CA THR A 56 7.86 14.00 38.40
C THR A 56 6.75 13.67 37.41
N GLN A 57 7.10 13.23 36.20
CA GLN A 57 6.10 12.80 35.23
C GLN A 57 5.30 11.69 35.94
N PRO A 58 3.98 11.85 36.13
CA PRO A 58 3.19 10.73 36.61
C PRO A 58 3.46 9.58 35.64
N ALA A 59 3.82 8.42 36.18
CA ALA A 59 4.05 7.25 35.35
C ALA A 59 2.81 7.07 34.47
N PHE A 60 2.99 7.24 33.16
CA PHE A 60 1.93 6.94 32.21
C PHE A 60 1.75 5.43 32.25
N VAL A 61 0.81 5.00 33.09
CA VAL A 61 0.31 3.63 33.04
C VAL A 61 -0.68 3.64 31.89
N SER A 62 -0.23 3.17 30.72
CA SER A 62 -1.14 2.87 29.62
C SER A 62 -2.26 1.99 30.19
N PRO A 63 -3.55 2.34 30.02
CA PRO A 63 -4.64 1.42 30.36
C PRO A 63 -4.55 0.14 29.53
N ILE A 64 -3.82 0.19 28.43
CA ILE A 64 -3.40 -0.93 27.60
C ILE A 64 -2.04 -1.41 28.14
N SER A 65 -2.08 -2.09 29.28
CA SER A 65 -1.00 -2.97 29.77
C SER A 65 -0.58 -3.89 28.62
N PRO A 66 0.71 -4.28 28.51
CA PRO A 66 1.35 -4.61 27.24
C PRO A 66 0.45 -5.51 26.41
N ILE A 67 0.10 -5.07 25.20
CA ILE A 67 -0.60 -5.93 24.23
C ILE A 67 0.22 -7.21 24.22
N PRO A 68 -0.33 -8.34 24.72
CA PRO A 68 0.43 -9.56 24.76
C PRO A 68 0.65 -9.94 23.31
N TYR A 69 1.84 -9.68 22.77
CA TYR A 69 2.29 -10.17 21.46
C TYR A 69 2.28 -11.73 21.39
N ALA A 70 1.80 -12.40 22.43
CA ALA A 70 1.59 -13.84 22.52
C ALA A 70 0.21 -14.30 22.00
N HIS A 71 -0.70 -13.40 21.59
CA HIS A 71 -1.86 -13.87 20.84
C HIS A 71 -1.42 -14.30 19.44
N ARG A 72 -1.43 -15.62 19.19
CA ARG A 72 -1.78 -16.12 17.86
C ARG A 72 -3.04 -15.35 17.47
N GLY A 73 -3.01 -14.67 16.32
CA GLY A 73 -4.16 -13.92 15.81
C GLY A 73 -5.41 -14.79 15.70
N ILE A 74 -6.47 -14.22 15.16
CA ILE A 74 -7.68 -15.01 14.91
C ILE A 74 -7.29 -16.14 13.93
N PRO A 75 -7.72 -17.40 14.17
CA PRO A 75 -7.44 -18.48 13.22
C PRO A 75 -7.84 -18.04 11.80
N LEU A 76 -6.87 -18.06 10.88
CA LEU A 76 -7.03 -17.40 9.57
C LEU A 76 -8.13 -18.07 8.73
N ASP A 77 -8.43 -19.33 9.00
CA ASP A 77 -9.48 -20.13 8.37
C ASP A 77 -10.91 -19.81 8.87
N SER A 78 -11.06 -19.16 10.03
CA SER A 78 -12.37 -18.95 10.70
C SER A 78 -13.38 -18.11 9.90
N GLY A 79 -12.90 -17.23 9.02
CA GLY A 79 -13.72 -16.35 8.18
C GLY A 79 -13.57 -16.61 6.68
N ARG A 80 -12.78 -17.60 6.28
CA ARG A 80 -12.37 -17.86 4.89
C ARG A 80 -13.00 -19.15 4.36
N SER A 81 -14.33 -19.24 4.38
CA SER A 81 -15.06 -20.44 3.91
C SER A 81 -14.94 -20.72 2.41
N ALA A 82 -14.37 -19.80 1.63
CA ALA A 82 -14.13 -19.94 0.21
C ALA A 82 -12.84 -19.18 -0.15
N SER A 83 -12.35 -19.43 -1.36
CA SER A 83 -11.18 -18.77 -1.91
C SER A 83 -11.33 -17.25 -1.96
N ALA A 84 -10.21 -16.54 -2.03
CA ALA A 84 -10.21 -15.10 -1.91
C ALA A 84 -10.94 -14.41 -3.06
N LEU A 85 -10.79 -14.83 -4.32
CA LEU A 85 -11.47 -14.15 -5.43
C LEU A 85 -12.96 -14.49 -5.53
N THR A 86 -13.45 -15.50 -4.78
CA THR A 86 -14.88 -15.85 -4.72
C THR A 86 -15.75 -14.67 -4.26
N TRP A 87 -15.27 -13.86 -3.30
CA TRP A 87 -16.05 -12.74 -2.77
C TRP A 87 -15.64 -11.37 -3.30
N TYR A 88 -14.80 -11.33 -4.34
CA TYR A 88 -14.34 -10.08 -4.94
C TYR A 88 -15.49 -9.14 -5.32
N ASN A 89 -16.49 -9.63 -6.06
CA ASN A 89 -17.60 -8.80 -6.54
C ASN A 89 -18.39 -8.15 -5.39
N LEU A 90 -18.53 -8.85 -4.25
CA LEU A 90 -19.19 -8.30 -3.06
C LEU A 90 -18.39 -7.17 -2.44
N ALA A 91 -17.06 -7.32 -2.39
CA ALA A 91 -16.17 -6.28 -1.89
C ALA A 91 -16.08 -5.08 -2.84
N GLU A 92 -16.06 -5.33 -4.15
CA GLU A 92 -16.07 -4.30 -5.19
C GLU A 92 -17.34 -3.46 -5.14
N GLU A 93 -18.53 -4.10 -5.05
CA GLU A 93 -19.79 -3.38 -4.92
C GLU A 93 -19.80 -2.47 -3.69
N ALA A 94 -19.27 -2.95 -2.55
CA ALA A 94 -19.15 -2.15 -1.34
C ALA A 94 -18.19 -0.98 -1.47
N ALA A 95 -17.05 -1.18 -2.14
CA ALA A 95 -16.09 -0.12 -2.43
C ALA A 95 -16.69 0.95 -3.35
N HIS A 96 -17.39 0.54 -4.43
CA HIS A 96 -18.06 1.45 -5.36
C HIS A 96 -19.25 2.20 -4.76
N ALA A 97 -19.89 1.64 -3.73
CA ALA A 97 -20.91 2.35 -2.97
C ALA A 97 -20.35 3.54 -2.19
N TRP A 98 -19.07 3.52 -1.81
CA TRP A 98 -18.37 4.64 -1.19
C TRP A 98 -17.74 5.56 -2.23
N TYR A 99 -16.97 4.98 -3.16
CA TYR A 99 -16.23 5.68 -4.20
C TYR A 99 -16.41 4.97 -5.55
N PRO A 100 -17.25 5.50 -6.45
CA PRO A 100 -17.54 4.87 -7.75
C PRO A 100 -16.30 4.61 -8.63
N GLU A 101 -15.23 5.37 -8.41
CA GLU A 101 -13.96 5.28 -9.10
C GLU A 101 -12.93 4.36 -8.43
N ALA A 102 -13.29 3.69 -7.33
CA ALA A 102 -12.36 2.81 -6.61
C ALA A 102 -11.83 1.68 -7.50
N GLN A 103 -10.52 1.49 -7.44
CA GLN A 103 -9.78 0.50 -8.20
C GLN A 103 -9.26 -0.58 -7.26
N PHE A 104 -9.36 -1.84 -7.67
CA PHE A 104 -8.84 -2.96 -6.88
C PHE A 104 -7.31 -2.95 -6.85
N LEU A 105 -6.75 -2.85 -5.66
CA LEU A 105 -5.30 -2.85 -5.42
C LEU A 105 -4.78 -4.20 -4.92
N GLY A 106 -5.67 -5.19 -4.78
CA GLY A 106 -5.34 -6.54 -4.36
C GLY A 106 -5.90 -6.95 -3.00
N ILE A 107 -5.34 -8.00 -2.42
CA ILE A 107 -5.75 -8.57 -1.12
C ILE A 107 -4.63 -8.36 -0.11
N ALA A 108 -4.99 -7.82 1.04
CA ALA A 108 -4.07 -7.64 2.16
C ALA A 108 -4.09 -8.85 3.10
N PRO A 109 -2.95 -9.20 3.72
CA PRO A 109 -2.89 -10.31 4.67
C PRO A 109 -3.64 -9.95 5.95
N SER A 110 -4.60 -10.80 6.35
CA SER A 110 -5.44 -10.59 7.52
C SER A 110 -4.65 -10.40 8.81
N PHE A 111 -3.57 -11.15 9.04
CA PHE A 111 -2.80 -11.04 10.28
C PHE A 111 -2.20 -9.63 10.49
N ILE A 112 -1.80 -8.96 9.40
CA ILE A 112 -1.30 -7.58 9.45
C ILE A 112 -2.46 -6.63 9.72
N MET A 113 -3.59 -6.82 9.02
CA MET A 113 -4.75 -5.95 9.17
C MET A 113 -5.34 -6.05 10.58
N GLU A 114 -5.46 -7.25 11.14
CA GLU A 114 -5.91 -7.47 12.52
C GLU A 114 -5.07 -6.67 13.53
N ARG A 115 -3.75 -6.61 13.37
CA ARG A 115 -2.86 -5.91 14.31
C ARG A 115 -2.90 -4.39 14.17
N ASN A 116 -3.17 -3.89 12.96
CA ASN A 116 -3.04 -2.46 12.65
C ASN A 116 -4.38 -1.71 12.59
N LEU A 117 -5.50 -2.42 12.46
CA LEU A 117 -6.81 -1.80 12.46
C LEU A 117 -7.29 -1.50 13.90
N PRO A 118 -7.94 -0.34 14.12
CA PRO A 118 -8.34 0.12 15.45
C PRO A 118 -9.38 -0.78 16.15
N PHE A 119 -9.98 -1.73 15.42
CA PHE A 119 -10.86 -2.76 15.94
C PHE A 119 -10.48 -4.10 15.35
N LEU A 120 -10.14 -5.07 16.20
CA LEU A 120 -9.95 -6.45 15.78
C LEU A 120 -11.28 -6.96 15.19
N PRO A 121 -11.28 -7.50 13.97
CA PRO A 121 -12.47 -8.15 13.46
C PRO A 121 -12.82 -9.35 14.34
N SER A 122 -14.06 -9.84 14.29
CA SER A 122 -14.44 -11.04 15.04
C SER A 122 -13.99 -12.35 14.36
N GLN A 123 -13.56 -12.25 13.10
CA GLN A 123 -13.14 -13.35 12.21
C GLN A 123 -12.04 -12.82 11.27
N ALA A 124 -11.10 -13.66 10.84
CA ALA A 124 -9.96 -13.23 10.02
C ALA A 124 -10.38 -12.69 8.63
N GLY A 125 -11.37 -13.33 8.00
CA GLY A 125 -11.94 -12.91 6.70
C GLY A 125 -10.91 -12.69 5.58
N TRP A 126 -11.36 -12.12 4.48
CA TRP A 126 -10.52 -11.60 3.39
C TRP A 126 -10.56 -10.07 3.40
N PHE A 127 -9.39 -9.42 3.35
CA PHE A 127 -9.28 -7.96 3.25
C PHE A 127 -8.99 -7.55 1.81
N TYR A 128 -9.98 -6.99 1.15
CA TYR A 128 -9.84 -6.44 -0.19
C TYR A 128 -9.42 -4.99 -0.08
N ARG A 129 -8.31 -4.64 -0.73
CA ARG A 129 -7.77 -3.30 -0.74
C ARG A 129 -8.17 -2.61 -2.03
N PHE A 130 -8.72 -1.42 -1.90
CA PHE A 130 -9.07 -0.54 -3.01
C PHE A 130 -8.40 0.82 -2.82
N GLY A 131 -8.27 1.60 -3.88
CA GLY A 131 -7.77 2.96 -3.82
C GLY A 131 -8.24 3.77 -5.01
N ARG A 132 -7.77 5.02 -5.08
CA ARG A 132 -8.05 5.93 -6.19
C ARG A 132 -6.76 6.44 -6.80
N ALA A 133 -6.79 6.74 -8.09
CA ALA A 133 -5.62 7.28 -8.78
C ALA A 133 -5.20 8.67 -8.26
N GLU A 134 -6.13 9.42 -7.66
CA GLU A 134 -5.97 10.83 -7.31
C GLU A 134 -5.39 11.10 -5.92
N ASP A 135 -5.35 10.11 -5.02
CA ASP A 135 -4.80 10.27 -3.69
C ASP A 135 -4.14 8.99 -3.15
N ALA A 136 -3.63 9.06 -1.92
CA ALA A 136 -2.97 7.97 -1.21
C ALA A 136 -3.91 7.20 -0.28
N LEU A 137 -5.23 7.47 -0.36
CA LEU A 137 -6.20 6.87 0.53
C LEU A 137 -6.55 5.47 0.02
N GLU A 138 -6.40 4.49 0.90
CA GLU A 138 -6.76 3.09 0.66
C GLU A 138 -8.00 2.71 1.47
N PHE A 139 -8.88 1.94 0.85
CA PHE A 139 -10.11 1.43 1.46
C PHE A 139 -9.97 -0.08 1.61
N TYR A 140 -10.24 -0.57 2.80
CA TYR A 140 -10.22 -2.00 3.07
C TYR A 140 -11.62 -2.47 3.36
N ILE A 141 -12.10 -3.43 2.58
CA ILE A 141 -13.36 -4.13 2.81
C ILE A 141 -13.03 -5.52 3.33
N GLN A 142 -13.55 -5.87 4.50
CA GLN A 142 -13.41 -7.21 5.04
C GLN A 142 -14.66 -8.03 4.71
N VAL A 143 -14.47 -9.19 4.06
CA VAL A 143 -15.53 -10.18 3.87
C VAL A 143 -15.18 -11.44 4.65
N ALA A 144 -16.07 -11.83 5.56
CA ALA A 144 -15.97 -13.10 6.29
C ALA A 144 -17.19 -13.96 5.98
N ASN A 145 -16.97 -15.21 5.55
CA ASN A 145 -18.01 -16.19 5.26
C ASN A 145 -19.13 -15.65 4.33
N GLY A 146 -18.73 -14.93 3.27
CA GLY A 146 -19.65 -14.33 2.29
C GLY A 146 -20.43 -13.11 2.79
N THR A 147 -20.06 -12.53 3.93
CA THR A 147 -20.69 -11.33 4.48
C THR A 147 -19.64 -10.25 4.72
N ILE A 148 -19.96 -9.00 4.40
CA ILE A 148 -19.12 -7.86 4.76
C ILE A 148 -19.15 -7.72 6.29
N SER A 149 -18.01 -7.98 6.94
CA SER A 149 -17.85 -7.92 8.40
C SER A 149 -17.28 -6.60 8.89
N GLY A 150 -16.64 -5.84 8.00
CA GLY A 150 -16.02 -4.56 8.34
C GLY A 150 -15.55 -3.80 7.12
N SER A 151 -15.32 -2.51 7.30
CA SER A 151 -14.68 -1.63 6.32
C SER A 151 -13.93 -0.51 7.03
N THR A 152 -12.88 -0.01 6.42
CA THR A 152 -12.09 1.10 6.96
C THR A 152 -11.35 1.85 5.86
N GLU A 153 -10.90 3.06 6.18
CA GLU A 153 -10.02 3.86 5.33
C GLU A 153 -8.68 4.01 6.04
N ALA A 154 -7.59 3.91 5.29
CA ALA A 154 -6.25 4.14 5.82
C ALA A 154 -5.40 4.85 4.78
N GLU A 155 -4.57 5.77 5.27
CA GLU A 155 -3.55 6.44 4.46
C GLU A 155 -2.18 6.03 5.02
N ALA A 156 -1.26 5.68 4.14
CA ALA A 156 0.10 5.37 4.55
C ALA A 156 0.81 6.63 5.08
N ILE A 157 1.49 6.52 6.22
CA ILE A 157 2.31 7.62 6.74
C ILE A 157 3.64 7.65 5.99
N GLY A 158 3.90 8.74 5.27
CA GLY A 158 5.15 8.99 4.55
C GLY A 158 5.01 8.86 3.03
N GLU A 159 6.10 9.13 2.30
CA GLU A 159 6.12 8.94 0.85
C GLU A 159 6.14 7.43 0.54
N ARG A 160 5.14 6.95 -0.20
CA ARG A 160 5.09 5.63 -0.81
C ARG A 160 4.80 5.77 -2.30
N GLU A 161 5.30 4.81 -3.06
CA GLU A 161 4.88 4.64 -4.45
C GLU A 161 3.37 4.38 -4.48
N GLN A 162 2.67 5.02 -5.42
CA GLN A 162 1.25 4.76 -5.60
C GLN A 162 1.05 3.31 -6.04
N PRO A 163 0.19 2.54 -5.37
CA PRO A 163 -0.07 1.16 -5.76
C PRO A 163 -0.72 1.10 -7.15
N VAL A 164 -0.27 0.13 -7.96
CA VAL A 164 -0.85 -0.12 -9.27
C VAL A 164 -2.06 -1.05 -9.13
N PRO A 165 -3.21 -0.74 -9.77
CA PRO A 165 -4.36 -1.61 -9.75
C PRO A 165 -4.08 -3.01 -10.31
N VAL A 166 -4.69 -4.01 -9.68
CA VAL A 166 -4.64 -5.40 -10.15
C VAL A 166 -5.73 -5.61 -11.19
N ASP A 167 -5.34 -5.96 -12.43
CA ASP A 167 -6.28 -6.42 -13.45
C ASP A 167 -6.62 -7.90 -13.21
N LEU A 168 -7.82 -8.18 -12.71
CA LEU A 168 -8.28 -9.55 -12.48
C LEU A 168 -8.39 -10.39 -13.75
N ALA A 169 -8.50 -9.78 -14.94
CA ALA A 169 -8.47 -10.53 -16.19
C ALA A 169 -7.09 -11.13 -16.47
N ALA A 170 -6.03 -10.60 -15.84
CA ALA A 170 -4.67 -11.12 -15.90
C ALA A 170 -4.35 -12.12 -14.77
N VAL A 171 -5.28 -12.36 -13.83
CA VAL A 171 -5.11 -13.30 -12.71
C VAL A 171 -5.73 -14.64 -13.07
N ALA A 172 -4.90 -15.67 -13.19
CA ALA A 172 -5.34 -17.04 -13.49
C ALA A 172 -5.52 -17.91 -12.25
N LEU A 173 -4.85 -17.56 -11.15
CA LEU A 173 -4.83 -18.32 -9.90
C LEU A 173 -5.60 -17.62 -8.78
N ASP A 174 -6.32 -18.41 -7.98
CA ASP A 174 -6.92 -17.97 -6.71
C ASP A 174 -6.12 -18.53 -5.51
N SER A 175 -6.48 -18.13 -4.29
CA SER A 175 -5.80 -18.52 -3.05
C SER A 175 -5.70 -20.03 -2.85
N ASP A 176 -6.69 -20.80 -3.30
CA ASP A 176 -6.70 -22.26 -3.16
C ASP A 176 -5.65 -22.93 -4.07
N ASP A 177 -5.43 -22.37 -5.27
CA ASP A 177 -4.40 -22.86 -6.19
C ASP A 177 -3.01 -22.58 -5.62
N VAL A 178 -2.79 -21.35 -5.15
CA VAL A 178 -1.51 -20.93 -4.56
C VAL A 178 -1.21 -21.70 -3.27
N ARG A 179 -2.24 -21.95 -2.46
CA ARG A 179 -2.15 -22.84 -1.30
C ARG A 179 -1.69 -24.24 -1.70
N ALA A 180 -2.28 -24.82 -2.74
CA ALA A 180 -1.90 -26.15 -3.21
C ALA A 180 -0.43 -26.20 -3.67
N LEU A 181 0.06 -25.13 -4.31
CA LEU A 181 1.47 -24.99 -4.68
C LEU A 181 2.39 -24.98 -3.44
N TYR A 182 2.05 -24.18 -2.41
CA TYR A 182 2.84 -24.15 -1.18
C TYR A 182 2.85 -25.49 -0.46
N LEU A 183 1.68 -26.14 -0.29
CA LEU A 183 1.57 -27.43 0.39
C LEU A 183 2.29 -28.58 -0.34
N ALA A 184 2.64 -28.41 -1.62
CA ALA A 184 3.46 -29.36 -2.37
C ALA A 184 4.98 -29.20 -2.13
N THR A 185 5.40 -28.16 -1.41
CA THR A 185 6.80 -27.95 -1.00
C THR A 185 7.13 -28.67 0.32
N PRO A 186 8.40 -29.03 0.59
CA PRO A 186 8.80 -29.60 1.87
C PRO A 186 8.48 -28.70 3.08
N GLU A 187 8.56 -27.38 2.92
CA GLU A 187 8.27 -26.39 3.95
C GLU A 187 6.77 -26.22 4.20
N GLY A 188 5.94 -26.48 3.19
CA GLY A 188 4.50 -26.37 3.28
C GLY A 188 3.78 -27.64 3.72
N GLU A 189 4.40 -28.81 3.58
CA GLU A 189 3.76 -30.09 3.89
C GLU A 189 3.18 -30.11 5.33
N GLY A 190 1.86 -30.33 5.43
CA GLY A 190 1.15 -30.43 6.70
C GLY A 190 0.88 -29.08 7.40
N THR A 191 1.18 -27.94 6.78
CA THR A 191 0.83 -26.63 7.34
C THR A 191 -0.69 -26.48 7.42
N PRO A 192 -1.26 -26.15 8.58
CA PRO A 192 -2.70 -25.96 8.72
C PRO A 192 -3.16 -24.63 8.12
N ASP A 193 -4.38 -24.62 7.58
CA ASP A 193 -4.96 -23.43 6.93
C ASP A 193 -5.13 -22.25 7.88
N SER A 194 -5.27 -22.52 9.18
CA SER A 194 -5.34 -21.52 10.24
C SER A 194 -4.04 -20.72 10.42
N GLU A 195 -2.93 -21.16 9.82
CA GLU A 195 -1.61 -20.51 9.86
C GLU A 195 -1.19 -19.91 8.51
N LEU A 196 -2.02 -20.03 7.46
CA LEU A 196 -1.72 -19.51 6.13
C LEU A 196 -2.45 -18.19 5.85
N ASP A 197 -1.67 -17.18 5.49
CA ASP A 197 -2.17 -15.91 4.97
C ASP A 197 -1.70 -15.66 3.54
N TYR A 198 -2.37 -14.72 2.86
CA TYR A 198 -2.15 -14.46 1.46
C TYR A 198 -2.16 -12.96 1.19
N THR A 199 -1.32 -12.55 0.24
CA THR A 199 -1.35 -11.21 -0.34
C THR A 199 -1.43 -11.35 -1.84
N LEU A 200 -2.32 -10.57 -2.46
CA LEU A 200 -2.31 -10.37 -3.90
C LEU A 200 -2.04 -8.89 -4.14
N ALA A 201 -1.06 -8.55 -4.97
CA ALA A 201 -0.82 -7.18 -5.38
C ALA A 201 -0.09 -7.15 -6.72
N TYR A 202 -0.11 -6.00 -7.40
CA TYR A 202 0.76 -5.77 -8.56
C TYR A 202 2.19 -5.48 -8.10
N ASP A 203 3.15 -6.24 -8.59
CA ASP A 203 4.58 -5.99 -8.37
C ASP A 203 5.17 -5.24 -9.57
N THR A 204 5.67 -4.03 -9.34
CA THR A 204 6.23 -3.17 -10.39
C THR A 204 7.58 -3.67 -10.93
N ASN A 205 8.36 -4.41 -10.14
CA ASN A 205 9.64 -4.98 -10.57
C ASN A 205 9.41 -6.20 -11.49
N LEU A 206 8.36 -6.97 -11.21
CA LEU A 206 8.00 -8.17 -11.97
C LEU A 206 7.04 -7.86 -13.13
N GLY A 207 6.36 -6.71 -13.08
CA GLY A 207 5.47 -6.23 -14.13
C GLY A 207 4.12 -6.94 -14.17
N GLY A 208 3.66 -7.51 -13.05
CA GLY A 208 2.44 -8.30 -13.02
C GLY A 208 1.88 -8.55 -11.61
N PRO A 209 0.66 -9.11 -11.52
CA PRO A 209 0.08 -9.52 -10.24
C PRO A 209 0.81 -10.74 -9.66
N VAL A 210 1.12 -10.68 -8.38
CA VAL A 210 1.82 -11.74 -7.65
C VAL A 210 1.03 -12.10 -6.40
N TRP A 211 0.97 -13.39 -6.14
CA TRP A 211 0.52 -13.95 -4.89
C TRP A 211 1.70 -14.20 -3.96
N TRP A 212 1.62 -13.73 -2.72
CA TRP A 212 2.54 -14.11 -1.65
C TRP A 212 1.79 -14.93 -0.61
N VAL A 213 2.38 -16.06 -0.22
CA VAL A 213 1.91 -16.91 0.88
C VAL A 213 2.72 -16.59 2.12
N TRP A 214 2.03 -16.43 3.23
CA TRP A 214 2.60 -16.21 4.55
C TRP A 214 2.28 -17.40 5.43
N ASN A 215 3.29 -17.97 6.08
CA ASN A 215 3.09 -18.93 7.16
C ASN A 215 3.37 -18.23 8.48
N VAL A 216 2.30 -17.76 9.13
CA VAL A 216 2.42 -16.91 10.33
C VAL A 216 2.96 -17.65 11.55
N ALA A 217 3.03 -18.99 11.49
CA ALA A 217 3.70 -19.79 12.51
C ALA A 217 5.23 -19.84 12.32
N LEU A 218 5.72 -19.59 11.10
CA LEU A 218 7.14 -19.54 10.78
C LEU A 218 7.70 -18.11 10.82
N SER A 219 7.00 -17.17 10.19
CA SER A 219 7.42 -15.76 10.10
C SER A 219 6.22 -14.85 9.81
N ASP A 220 6.16 -13.71 10.49
CA ASP A 220 5.25 -12.61 10.20
C ASP A 220 5.96 -11.44 9.47
N GLU A 221 7.26 -11.59 9.17
CA GLU A 221 8.09 -10.56 8.54
C GLU A 221 8.35 -10.81 7.06
N ALA A 222 8.31 -12.08 6.61
CA ALA A 222 8.60 -12.46 5.24
C ALA A 222 7.64 -13.54 4.72
N PRO A 223 7.24 -13.48 3.44
CA PRO A 223 6.46 -14.54 2.82
C PRO A 223 7.31 -15.81 2.66
N VAL A 224 6.65 -16.96 2.64
CA VAL A 224 7.26 -18.28 2.45
C VAL A 224 7.20 -18.77 1.00
N LEU A 225 6.35 -18.13 0.18
CA LEU A 225 6.25 -18.39 -1.25
C LEU A 225 5.79 -17.12 -1.97
N ALA A 226 6.34 -16.86 -3.14
CA ALA A 226 5.83 -15.87 -4.09
C ALA A 226 5.55 -16.56 -5.43
N VAL A 227 4.41 -16.27 -6.04
CA VAL A 227 3.93 -16.93 -7.26
C VAL A 227 3.35 -15.89 -8.22
N ASP A 228 3.77 -15.93 -9.47
CA ASP A 228 3.16 -15.12 -10.52
C ASP A 228 1.69 -15.54 -10.70
N ALA A 229 0.76 -14.60 -10.52
CA ALA A 229 -0.66 -14.91 -10.45
C ALA A 229 -1.27 -15.28 -11.81
N ALA A 230 -0.57 -15.04 -12.92
CA ALA A 230 -1.01 -15.37 -14.27
C ALA A 230 -0.54 -16.78 -14.70
N THR A 231 0.65 -17.20 -14.26
CA THR A 231 1.33 -18.40 -14.76
C THR A 231 1.44 -19.51 -13.73
N GLY A 232 1.49 -19.18 -12.44
CA GLY A 232 1.80 -20.13 -11.37
C GLY A 232 3.28 -20.41 -11.18
N ASP A 233 4.16 -19.70 -11.89
CA ASP A 233 5.59 -19.84 -11.72
C ASP A 233 6.04 -19.22 -10.39
N THR A 234 6.92 -19.91 -9.67
CA THR A 234 7.50 -19.38 -8.43
C THR A 234 8.43 -18.22 -8.72
N VAL A 235 8.27 -17.14 -7.98
CA VAL A 235 9.09 -15.93 -8.10
C VAL A 235 10.21 -15.97 -7.05
N PRO A 236 11.46 -15.60 -7.40
CA PRO A 236 12.52 -15.44 -6.41
C PRO A 236 12.15 -14.41 -5.34
N MET A 237 12.36 -14.74 -4.08
CA MET A 237 12.22 -13.83 -2.93
C MET A 237 13.63 -13.37 -2.53
N GLU A 238 13.91 -12.07 -2.60
CA GLU A 238 15.20 -11.46 -2.20
C GLU A 238 15.28 -11.18 -0.69
#